data_AF-A0A969KRY3-F1
#
_entry.id   AF-A0A969KRY3-F1
#
_cell.length_a   1.000
_cell.length_b   1.000
_cell.length_c   1.000
_cell.angle_alpha   90.00
_cell.angle_beta   90.00
_cell.angle_gamma   90.00
#
_symmetry.space_group_name_H-M   'P 1'
#
loop_
_entity.id
_entity.type
_entity.pdbx_description
1 polymer ?
#
loop_
_entity_poly.entity_id
_entity_poly.type
_entity_poly.pdbx_seq_one_letter_code
_entity_poly.pdbx_strand_id
1 'polypeptide(L)'
;MSGGNQNKASGNQSTASGGAGNEAEGSYASVSGGQNNLASGAYSSVSGGDSNTGEGDYGSVGGGFSNRAEGARSAVSGGSENIAIGSKSSVSGGSLRFAVSTFDWRAGLLFEDQ
;
A
#
# COMPACT_ATOMS: atom_id res chain seq x y z
N MET A 1 -12.61 -12.23 -7.90
CA MET A 1 -12.81 -10.82 -8.32
C MET A 1 -14.26 -10.47 -8.07
N SER A 2 -14.55 -9.56 -7.15
CA SER A 2 -15.88 -8.97 -6.97
C SER A 2 -15.94 -7.62 -7.71
N GLY A 3 -17.16 -7.19 -8.08
CA GLY A 3 -17.45 -6.27 -9.20
C GLY A 3 -16.66 -4.97 -9.29
N GLY A 4 -16.50 -4.46 -10.51
CA GLY A 4 -15.72 -3.27 -10.82
C GLY A 4 -15.22 -3.26 -12.27
N ASN A 5 -14.47 -2.23 -12.65
CA ASN A 5 -13.92 -2.09 -14.00
C ASN A 5 -12.42 -2.43 -14.01
N GLN A 6 -11.99 -3.41 -14.82
CA GLN A 6 -10.57 -3.71 -15.03
C GLN A 6 -9.75 -4.06 -13.76
N ASN A 7 -10.37 -4.75 -12.80
CA ASN A 7 -9.61 -5.31 -11.67
C ASN A 7 -8.95 -6.64 -12.09
N LYS A 8 -7.73 -6.89 -11.62
CA LYS A 8 -6.92 -8.07 -11.96
C LYS A 8 -6.38 -8.72 -10.69
N ALA A 9 -6.62 -10.01 -10.53
CA ALA A 9 -6.07 -10.83 -9.45
C ALA A 9 -5.24 -11.95 -10.08
N SER A 10 -3.94 -11.73 -10.22
CA SER A 10 -3.03 -12.61 -10.98
C SER A 10 -2.23 -13.56 -10.08
N GLY A 11 -2.01 -13.17 -8.83
CA GLY A 11 -1.27 -13.98 -7.87
C GLY A 11 -2.06 -15.21 -7.39
N ASN A 12 -1.36 -16.25 -6.93
CA ASN A 12 -2.01 -17.43 -6.36
C ASN A 12 -2.82 -17.03 -5.11
N GLN A 13 -4.12 -17.37 -5.08
CA GLN A 13 -5.03 -16.99 -3.99
C GLN A 13 -5.12 -15.46 -3.74
N SER A 14 -4.77 -14.65 -4.74
CA SER A 14 -4.89 -13.20 -4.66
C SER A 14 -6.35 -12.73 -4.78
N THR A 15 -6.64 -11.54 -4.28
CA THR A 15 -7.98 -10.95 -4.37
C THR A 15 -7.93 -9.46 -4.71
N ALA A 16 -8.66 -9.06 -5.74
CA ALA A 16 -9.06 -7.68 -5.98
C ALA A 16 -10.59 -7.60 -5.86
N SER A 17 -11.08 -6.93 -4.82
CA SER A 17 -12.47 -7.04 -4.38
C SER A 17 -13.44 -6.04 -5.04
N GLY A 18 -12.96 -4.96 -5.64
CA GLY A 18 -13.82 -4.07 -6.40
C GLY A 18 -13.13 -2.79 -6.81
N GLY A 19 -13.91 -1.80 -7.27
CA GLY A 19 -13.36 -0.51 -7.75
C GLY A 19 -12.88 -0.56 -9.19
N ALA A 20 -11.88 0.25 -9.55
CA ALA A 20 -11.39 0.37 -10.92
C ALA A 20 -9.86 0.24 -11.02
N GLY A 21 -9.37 -0.60 -11.93
CA GLY A 21 -7.94 -0.70 -12.24
C GLY A 21 -7.08 -1.24 -11.09
N ASN A 22 -7.63 -2.02 -10.18
CA ASN A 22 -6.86 -2.58 -9.06
C ASN A 22 -6.18 -3.89 -9.44
N GLU A 23 -4.91 -4.07 -9.05
CA GLU A 23 -4.10 -5.24 -9.37
C GLU A 23 -3.55 -5.91 -8.11
N ALA A 24 -3.86 -7.20 -7.92
CA ALA A 24 -3.27 -8.06 -6.90
C ALA A 24 -2.42 -9.14 -7.58
N GLU A 25 -1.10 -8.95 -7.63
CA GLU A 25 -0.18 -9.78 -8.40
C GLU A 25 0.61 -10.77 -7.54
N GLY A 26 0.86 -10.44 -6.27
CA GLY A 26 1.56 -11.32 -5.34
C GLY A 26 0.70 -12.52 -4.89
N SER A 27 1.35 -13.64 -4.56
CA SER A 27 0.66 -14.76 -3.91
C SER A 27 0.05 -14.30 -2.59
N TYR A 28 -1.23 -14.61 -2.37
CA TYR A 28 -2.03 -14.13 -1.23
C TYR A 28 -2.17 -12.61 -1.12
N ALA A 29 -1.81 -11.85 -2.16
CA ALA A 29 -1.96 -10.41 -2.15
C ALA A 29 -3.43 -10.00 -2.18
N SER A 30 -3.75 -8.86 -1.56
CA SER A 30 -5.13 -8.35 -1.50
C SER A 30 -5.22 -6.86 -1.77
N VAL A 31 -6.21 -6.49 -2.59
CA VAL A 31 -6.68 -5.12 -2.77
C VAL A 31 -8.17 -5.10 -2.49
N SER A 32 -8.58 -4.40 -1.43
CA SER A 32 -9.98 -4.38 -0.99
C SER A 32 -10.89 -3.50 -1.86
N GLY A 33 -10.35 -2.54 -2.60
CA GLY A 33 -11.11 -1.66 -3.49
C GLY A 33 -10.33 -0.40 -3.89
N GLY A 34 -11.05 0.65 -4.30
CA GLY A 34 -10.46 1.92 -4.69
C GLY A 34 -10.15 2.02 -6.19
N GLN A 35 -9.20 2.89 -6.55
CA GLN A 35 -8.78 3.11 -7.93
C GLN A 35 -7.26 2.92 -8.07
N ASN A 36 -6.82 2.20 -9.11
CA ASN A 36 -5.42 2.07 -9.50
C ASN A 36 -4.46 1.59 -8.39
N ASN A 37 -4.93 0.74 -7.46
CA ASN A 37 -4.06 0.21 -6.41
C ASN A 37 -3.36 -1.07 -6.85
N LEU A 38 -2.11 -1.26 -6.42
CA LEU A 38 -1.28 -2.42 -6.75
C LEU A 38 -0.82 -3.14 -5.48
N ALA A 39 -1.02 -4.44 -5.38
CA ALA A 39 -0.45 -5.31 -4.35
C ALA A 39 0.39 -6.41 -5.04
N SER A 40 1.69 -6.16 -5.21
CA SER A 40 2.60 -7.03 -5.98
C SER A 40 3.48 -7.93 -5.11
N GLY A 41 3.74 -7.58 -3.84
CA GLY A 41 4.47 -8.44 -2.91
C GLY A 41 3.67 -9.65 -2.44
N ALA A 42 4.33 -10.75 -2.04
CA ALA A 42 3.63 -11.90 -1.46
C ALA A 42 3.01 -11.50 -0.10
N TYR A 43 1.75 -11.89 0.16
CA TYR A 43 0.98 -11.48 1.33
C TYR A 43 0.84 -9.96 1.51
N SER A 44 1.09 -9.17 0.45
CA SER A 44 0.90 -7.72 0.51
C SER A 44 -0.58 -7.35 0.58
N SER A 45 -0.87 -6.20 1.17
CA SER A 45 -2.24 -5.71 1.28
C SER A 45 -2.36 -4.21 1.02
N VAL A 46 -3.39 -3.85 0.26
CA VAL A 46 -3.82 -2.47 0.07
C VAL A 46 -5.30 -2.37 0.40
N SER A 47 -5.63 -1.66 1.48
CA SER A 47 -7.02 -1.57 1.95
C SER A 47 -7.93 -0.71 1.06
N GLY A 48 -7.36 0.12 0.17
CA GLY A 48 -8.10 0.93 -0.80
C GLY A 48 -7.44 2.28 -1.05
N GLY A 49 -8.23 3.27 -1.49
CA GLY A 49 -7.73 4.60 -1.86
C GLY A 49 -7.45 4.72 -3.35
N ASP A 50 -6.58 5.67 -3.72
CA ASP A 50 -6.18 5.91 -5.10
C ASP A 50 -4.65 5.79 -5.25
N SER A 51 -4.22 4.98 -6.22
CA SER A 51 -2.82 4.87 -6.65
C SER A 51 -1.84 4.39 -5.57
N ASN A 52 -2.30 3.57 -4.62
CA ASN A 52 -1.43 3.01 -3.58
C ASN A 52 -0.77 1.70 -4.01
N THR A 53 0.44 1.43 -3.53
CA THR A 53 1.23 0.26 -3.92
C THR A 53 1.84 -0.49 -2.73
N GLY A 54 1.57 -1.79 -2.61
CA GLY A 54 2.23 -2.73 -1.70
C GLY A 54 3.19 -3.65 -2.47
N GLU A 55 4.45 -3.26 -2.58
CA GLU A 55 5.50 -3.97 -3.34
C GLU A 55 6.27 -4.99 -2.49
N GLY A 56 6.48 -4.69 -1.21
CA GLY A 56 7.23 -5.59 -0.32
C GLY A 56 6.43 -6.84 0.08
N ASP A 57 7.13 -7.96 0.27
CA ASP A 57 6.51 -9.13 0.89
C ASP A 57 6.01 -8.78 2.30
N TYR A 58 4.75 -9.09 2.59
CA TYR A 58 4.02 -8.62 3.78
C TYR A 58 3.96 -7.07 3.91
N GLY A 59 4.14 -6.35 2.81
CA GLY A 59 3.97 -4.90 2.75
C GLY A 59 2.50 -4.53 2.89
N SER A 60 2.20 -3.47 3.64
CA SER A 60 0.81 -3.04 3.88
C SER A 60 0.62 -1.55 3.65
N VAL A 61 -0.46 -1.20 2.96
CA VAL A 61 -0.93 0.18 2.82
C VAL A 61 -2.37 0.27 3.31
N GLY A 62 -2.59 1.06 4.35
CA GLY A 62 -3.91 1.25 4.97
C GLY A 62 -4.90 2.05 4.12
N GLY A 63 -4.42 2.80 3.12
CA GLY A 63 -5.23 3.55 2.15
C GLY A 63 -4.62 4.91 1.84
N GLY A 64 -5.44 5.86 1.36
CA GLY A 64 -5.01 7.22 1.03
C GLY A 64 -4.69 7.42 -0.45
N PHE A 65 -3.78 8.35 -0.75
CA PHE A 65 -3.38 8.70 -2.12
C PHE A 65 -1.89 8.45 -2.33
N SER A 66 -1.52 7.67 -3.35
CA SER A 66 -0.13 7.53 -3.82
C SER A 66 0.87 7.04 -2.74
N ASN A 67 0.45 6.19 -1.81
CA ASN A 67 1.35 5.63 -0.79
C ASN A 67 2.02 4.34 -1.26
N ARG A 68 3.27 4.09 -0.84
CA ARG A 68 4.07 2.92 -1.26
C ARG A 68 4.72 2.21 -0.07
N ALA A 69 4.48 0.91 0.05
CA ALA A 69 5.16 0.00 0.99
C ALA A 69 6.09 -0.94 0.20
N GLU A 70 7.35 -0.52 -0.01
CA GLU A 70 8.33 -1.19 -0.88
C GLU A 70 9.17 -2.22 -0.13
N GLY A 71 9.48 -1.97 1.14
CA GLY A 71 10.31 -2.87 1.95
C GLY A 71 9.56 -4.13 2.40
N ALA A 72 10.26 -5.26 2.54
CA ALA A 72 9.67 -6.45 3.15
C ALA A 72 9.18 -6.15 4.58
N ARG A 73 7.92 -6.48 4.88
CA ARG A 73 7.20 -6.17 6.13
C ARG A 73 7.10 -4.67 6.43
N SER A 74 7.17 -3.82 5.40
CA SER A 74 6.97 -2.39 5.56
C SER A 74 5.49 -2.02 5.67
N ALA A 75 5.20 -0.87 6.26
CA ALA A 75 3.81 -0.42 6.42
C ALA A 75 3.67 1.08 6.19
N VAL A 76 2.62 1.47 5.47
CA VAL A 76 2.14 2.85 5.44
C VAL A 76 0.70 2.86 5.91
N SER A 77 0.42 3.52 7.04
CA SER A 77 -0.94 3.53 7.61
C SER A 77 -1.94 4.30 6.74
N GLY A 78 -1.48 5.31 5.99
CA GLY A 78 -2.28 6.10 5.06
C GLY A 78 -1.62 7.44 4.75
N GLY A 79 -2.42 8.43 4.35
CA GLY A 79 -1.96 9.78 4.00
C GLY A 79 -1.75 9.98 2.51
N SER A 80 -0.82 10.85 2.14
CA SER A 80 -0.51 11.21 0.75
C SER A 80 0.98 11.04 0.46
N GLU A 81 1.33 10.32 -0.61
CA GLU A 81 2.71 10.29 -1.14
C GLU A 81 3.77 9.84 -0.12
N ASN A 82 3.43 8.92 0.78
CA ASN A 82 4.37 8.35 1.74
C ASN A 82 5.00 7.06 1.20
N ILE A 83 6.29 6.85 1.48
CA ILE A 83 7.05 5.68 1.03
C ILE A 83 7.79 5.02 2.20
N ALA A 84 7.50 3.74 2.45
CA ALA A 84 8.24 2.89 3.38
C ALA A 84 9.15 1.92 2.59
N ILE A 85 10.44 2.28 2.47
CA ILE A 85 11.43 1.59 1.62
C ILE A 85 12.18 0.51 2.40
N GLY A 86 12.57 0.80 3.64
CA GLY A 86 13.36 -0.12 4.44
C GLY A 86 12.58 -1.38 4.85
N SER A 87 13.26 -2.52 4.97
CA SER A 87 12.61 -3.70 5.55
C SER A 87 12.16 -3.41 6.99
N LYS A 88 10.93 -3.80 7.32
CA LYS A 88 10.28 -3.52 8.62
C LYS A 88 10.18 -2.01 8.94
N SER A 89 10.28 -1.14 7.94
CA SER A 89 10.07 0.30 8.12
C SER A 89 8.59 0.63 8.20
N SER A 90 8.26 1.79 8.76
CA SER A 90 6.87 2.25 8.83
C SER A 90 6.71 3.74 8.67
N VAL A 91 5.61 4.13 8.03
CA VAL A 91 5.11 5.50 8.01
C VAL A 91 3.72 5.52 8.61
N SER A 92 3.53 6.27 9.70
CA SER A 92 2.23 6.32 10.40
C SER A 92 1.19 7.22 9.71
N GLY A 93 1.59 7.98 8.69
CA GLY A 93 0.74 8.88 7.91
C GLY A 93 1.41 10.22 7.62
N GLY A 94 0.60 11.19 7.20
CA GLY A 94 1.05 12.53 6.79
C GLY A 94 1.19 12.65 5.27
N SER A 95 1.97 13.64 4.83
CA SER A 95 2.30 13.86 3.42
C SER A 95 3.82 13.81 3.20
N LEU A 96 4.25 13.19 2.10
CA LEU A 96 5.64 13.21 1.60
C LEU A 96 6.69 12.72 2.61
N ARG A 97 6.45 11.57 3.25
CA ARG A 97 7.42 10.94 4.19
C ARG A 97 8.11 9.73 3.60
N PHE A 98 9.40 9.57 3.90
CA PHE A 98 10.24 8.49 3.41
C PHE A 98 10.94 7.77 4.57
N ALA A 99 10.60 6.50 4.81
CA ALA A 99 11.26 5.63 5.79
C ALA A 99 12.22 4.69 5.06
N VAL A 100 13.51 5.00 5.06
CA VAL A 100 14.48 4.42 4.11
C VAL A 100 15.24 3.24 4.70
N SER A 101 15.61 3.32 5.97
CA SER A 101 16.45 2.31 6.62
C SER A 101 15.63 1.14 7.16
N THR A 102 16.28 -0.01 7.39
CA THR A 102 15.65 -1.13 8.11
C THR A 102 15.20 -0.67 9.49
N PHE A 103 13.97 -1.02 9.88
CA PHE A 103 13.33 -0.55 11.12
C PHE A 103 13.13 0.99 11.23
N ASP A 104 13.27 1.74 10.14
CA ASP A 104 13.02 3.19 10.15
C ASP A 104 11.54 3.49 10.42
N TRP A 105 11.28 4.62 11.08
CA TRP A 105 9.93 5.09 11.36
C TRP A 105 9.80 6.58 11.07
N ARG A 106 8.72 6.95 10.38
CA ARG A 106 8.32 8.34 10.14
C ARG A 106 6.86 8.55 10.52
N ALA A 107 6.56 9.74 11.00
CA ALA A 107 5.20 10.22 11.25
C ALA A 107 4.95 11.56 10.55
N GLY A 108 3.70 12.00 10.51
CA GLY A 108 3.32 13.38 10.19
C GLY A 108 3.89 14.38 11.20
N LEU A 109 3.96 15.67 10.84
CA LEU A 109 4.36 16.72 11.78
C LEU A 109 3.16 17.07 12.68
N LEU A 110 3.44 17.35 13.95
CA LEU A 110 2.43 17.79 14.94
C LEU A 110 1.89 19.21 14.65
N PHE A 111 2.47 19.95 13.70
CA PHE A 111 2.26 21.40 13.50
C PHE A 111 2.05 21.82 12.03
N GLU A 112 1.46 20.99 11.19
CA GLU A 112 0.86 21.50 9.95
C GLU A 112 -0.47 22.15 10.34
N ASP A 113 -0.42 23.44 10.76
CA ASP A 113 -1.50 24.45 10.85
C ASP A 113 -1.13 25.54 11.88
N GLN A 114 -0.06 26.32 11.65
CA GLN A 114 0.17 27.59 12.33
C GLN A 114 0.37 28.70 11.30
#